data_AF-A0A257SK09-F1
#
_entry.id   AF-A0A257SK09-F1
#
_cell.length_a   1.000
_cell.length_b   1.000
_cell.length_c   1.000
_cell.angle_alpha   90.00
_cell.angle_beta   90.00
_cell.angle_gamma   90.00
#
_symmetry.space_group_name_H-M   'P 1'
#
loop_
_entity.id
_entity.type
_entity.pdbx_description
1 polymer ?
#
loop_
_entity_poly.entity_id
_entity_poly.type
_entity_poly.pdbx_seq_one_letter_code
_entity_poly.pdbx_strand_id
1 'polypeptide(L)'
;MRAAQTVENRQAHAHKRHIQAFRRLSFNLVEMALVAGIVLRLYRSVVLTHGPAGWLFVVAVALGLVFVLGMATAHLANYPLRKWLWRAPLFAACTAAGEMATSLFLIAISREPNGTARAAFHDWPGMALNTFWTREAAVCAWALLLALIVTMVRRTIVAAELHEKHEREHQAGH
;
A
#
# COMPACT_ATOMS: atom_id res chain seq x y z
N MET A 1 34.88 -25.97 8.58
CA MET A 1 34.36 -24.76 9.27
C MET A 1 34.41 -23.48 8.42
N ARG A 2 35.53 -23.15 7.75
CA ARG A 2 35.68 -21.89 6.97
C ARG A 2 34.65 -21.66 5.85
N ALA A 3 34.15 -22.73 5.22
CA ALA A 3 33.17 -22.65 4.14
C ALA A 3 31.72 -22.37 4.62
N ALA A 4 31.39 -22.70 5.87
CA ALA A 4 30.06 -22.41 6.44
C ALA A 4 29.94 -20.92 6.81
N GLN A 5 30.99 -20.34 7.40
CA GLN A 5 31.05 -18.91 7.74
C GLN A 5 30.97 -17.99 6.51
N THR A 6 31.49 -18.40 5.35
CA THR A 6 31.39 -17.61 4.12
C THR A 6 30.00 -17.62 3.50
N VAL A 7 29.23 -18.70 3.66
CA VAL A 7 27.82 -18.77 3.21
C VAL A 7 26.93 -17.93 4.13
N GLU A 8 27.12 -18.04 5.45
CA GLU A 8 26.38 -17.28 6.46
C GLU A 8 26.60 -15.76 6.31
N ASN A 9 27.86 -15.32 6.11
CA ASN A 9 28.15 -13.90 5.84
C ASN A 9 27.50 -13.40 4.54
N ARG A 10 27.49 -14.22 3.48
CA ARG A 10 26.80 -13.84 2.22
C ARG A 10 25.30 -13.72 2.41
N GLN A 11 24.68 -14.61 3.19
CA GLN A 11 23.25 -14.55 3.52
C GLN A 11 22.92 -13.33 4.39
N ALA A 12 23.72 -13.02 5.40
CA ALA A 12 23.55 -11.83 6.23
C ALA A 12 23.70 -10.52 5.42
N HIS A 13 24.68 -10.47 4.50
CA HIS A 13 24.85 -9.33 3.58
C HIS A 13 23.74 -9.23 2.53
N ALA A 14 23.21 -10.35 2.04
CA ALA A 14 22.03 -10.35 1.17
C ALA A 14 20.80 -9.80 1.92
N HIS A 15 20.51 -10.32 3.12
CA HIS A 15 19.38 -9.90 3.94
C HIS A 15 19.42 -8.40 4.29
N LYS A 16 20.56 -7.87 4.73
CA LYS A 16 20.72 -6.43 5.00
C LYS A 16 20.47 -5.56 3.75
N ARG A 17 20.94 -6.01 2.58
CA ARG A 17 20.69 -5.30 1.31
C ARG A 17 19.21 -5.29 0.94
N HIS A 18 18.49 -6.39 1.16
CA HIS A 18 17.04 -6.44 0.95
C HIS A 18 16.32 -5.43 1.85
N ILE A 19 16.64 -5.37 3.16
CA ILE A 19 16.02 -4.41 4.09
C ILE A 19 16.29 -2.96 3.64
N GLN A 20 17.53 -2.65 3.23
CA GLN A 20 17.86 -1.30 2.76
C GLN A 20 17.18 -0.94 1.44
N ALA A 21 17.06 -1.87 0.50
CA ALA A 21 16.37 -1.67 -0.77
C ALA A 21 14.86 -1.43 -0.56
N PHE A 22 14.20 -2.26 0.25
CA PHE A 22 12.79 -2.08 0.63
C PHE A 22 12.56 -0.72 1.30
N ARG A 23 13.45 -0.34 2.22
CA ARG A 23 13.37 0.97 2.90
C ARG A 23 13.55 2.13 1.92
N ARG A 24 14.44 2.00 0.93
CA ARG A 24 14.63 3.04 -0.09
C ARG A 24 13.40 3.17 -1.00
N LEU A 25 12.80 2.03 -1.35
CA LEU A 25 11.60 1.96 -2.17
C LEU A 25 10.40 2.59 -1.45
N SER A 26 10.26 2.38 -0.14
CA SER A 26 9.19 2.99 0.65
C SER A 26 9.34 4.50 0.88
N PHE A 27 10.54 5.07 0.66
CA PHE A 27 10.73 6.53 0.60
C PHE A 27 10.31 7.13 -0.77
N ASN A 28 10.30 6.35 -1.84
CA ASN A 28 9.94 6.82 -3.17
C ASN A 28 8.46 6.54 -3.46
N LEU A 29 7.62 7.56 -3.25
CA LEU A 29 6.17 7.48 -3.40
C LEU A 29 5.77 6.92 -4.77
N VAL A 30 6.37 7.46 -5.83
CA VAL A 30 6.01 7.13 -7.22
C VAL A 30 6.36 5.68 -7.54
N GLU A 31 7.59 5.26 -7.24
CA GLU A 31 8.05 3.90 -7.51
C GLU A 31 7.22 2.87 -6.76
N MET A 32 6.96 3.11 -5.47
CA MET A 32 6.17 2.18 -4.67
C MET A 32 4.70 2.10 -5.11
N ALA A 33 4.09 3.24 -5.44
CA ALA A 33 2.72 3.29 -5.92
C ALA A 33 2.56 2.64 -7.31
N LEU A 34 3.50 2.89 -8.23
CA LEU A 34 3.49 2.27 -9.55
C LEU A 34 3.65 0.75 -9.45
N VAL A 35 4.60 0.26 -8.65
CA VAL A 35 4.78 -1.18 -8.43
C VAL A 35 3.52 -1.79 -7.83
N ALA A 36 2.91 -1.14 -6.83
CA ALA A 36 1.66 -1.62 -6.24
C ALA A 36 0.55 -1.73 -7.29
N GLY A 37 0.40 -0.72 -8.16
CA GLY A 37 -0.60 -0.72 -9.22
C GLY A 37 -0.37 -1.80 -10.29
N ILE A 38 0.89 -1.97 -10.74
CA ILE A 38 1.26 -3.00 -11.71
C ILE A 38 0.95 -4.39 -11.16
N VAL A 39 1.42 -4.68 -9.93
CA VAL A 39 1.20 -5.98 -9.28
C VAL A 39 -0.28 -6.25 -9.10
N LEU A 40 -1.06 -5.26 -8.65
CA LEU A 40 -2.49 -5.41 -8.45
C LEU A 40 -3.23 -5.71 -9.77
N ARG A 41 -2.85 -5.04 -10.86
CA ARG A 41 -3.49 -5.25 -12.16
C ARG A 41 -3.22 -6.65 -12.71
N LEU A 42 -1.97 -7.11 -12.63
CA LEU A 42 -1.59 -8.46 -13.02
C LEU A 42 -2.26 -9.52 -12.15
N TYR A 43 -2.29 -9.31 -10.85
CA TYR A 43 -2.98 -10.20 -9.92
C TYR A 43 -4.47 -10.29 -10.27
N ARG A 44 -5.13 -9.15 -10.50
CA ARG A 44 -6.55 -9.11 -10.87
C ARG A 44 -6.82 -9.81 -12.20
N SER A 45 -5.96 -9.66 -13.21
CA SER A 45 -6.16 -10.32 -14.51
C SER A 45 -6.07 -11.85 -14.38
N VAL A 46 -5.16 -12.35 -13.53
CA VAL A 46 -5.07 -13.79 -13.19
C VAL A 46 -6.32 -14.26 -12.44
N VAL A 47 -6.77 -13.52 -11.45
CA VAL A 47 -7.98 -13.85 -10.67
C VAL A 47 -9.22 -13.92 -11.57
N LEU A 48 -9.39 -12.94 -12.47
CA LEU A 48 -10.53 -12.90 -13.40
C LEU A 48 -10.52 -14.05 -14.41
N THR A 49 -9.35 -14.62 -14.72
CA THR A 49 -9.25 -15.81 -15.59
C THR A 49 -9.89 -17.05 -14.97
N HIS A 50 -9.95 -17.13 -13.64
CA HIS A 50 -10.57 -18.23 -12.91
C HIS A 50 -12.09 -18.05 -12.72
N GLY A 51 -12.65 -16.95 -13.23
CA GLY A 51 -14.07 -16.62 -13.16
C GLY A 51 -14.44 -15.80 -11.91
N PRO A 52 -15.45 -14.92 -12.01
CA PRO A 52 -15.89 -14.07 -10.90
C PRO A 52 -16.81 -14.77 -9.87
N ALA A 53 -16.95 -16.10 -9.93
CA ALA A 53 -17.92 -16.85 -9.15
C ALA A 53 -17.29 -17.51 -7.90
N GLY A 54 -17.92 -17.30 -6.75
CA GLY A 54 -17.61 -18.01 -5.51
C GLY A 54 -16.76 -17.24 -4.49
N TRP A 55 -16.61 -17.85 -3.31
CA TRP A 55 -15.90 -17.26 -2.16
C TRP A 55 -14.43 -16.93 -2.45
N LEU A 56 -13.78 -17.72 -3.31
CA LEU A 56 -12.37 -17.51 -3.68
C LEU A 56 -12.15 -16.17 -4.39
N PHE A 57 -13.09 -15.72 -5.23
CA PHE A 57 -13.00 -14.41 -5.86
C PHE A 57 -13.06 -13.28 -4.83
N VAL A 58 -13.94 -13.40 -3.84
CA VAL A 58 -14.08 -12.42 -2.74
C VAL A 58 -12.79 -12.34 -1.93
N VAL A 59 -12.25 -13.50 -1.53
CA VAL A 59 -10.96 -13.56 -0.81
C VAL A 59 -9.84 -12.97 -1.66
N ALA A 60 -9.82 -13.28 -2.96
CA ALA A 60 -8.81 -12.76 -3.86
C ALA A 60 -8.87 -11.23 -3.98
N VAL A 61 -10.07 -10.65 -4.13
CA VAL A 61 -10.27 -9.19 -4.15
C VAL A 61 -9.86 -8.57 -2.81
N ALA A 62 -10.22 -9.20 -1.69
CA ALA A 62 -9.84 -8.74 -0.36
C ALA A 62 -8.30 -8.73 -0.17
N LEU A 63 -7.59 -9.75 -0.64
CA LEU A 63 -6.13 -9.80 -0.62
C LEU A 63 -5.50 -8.66 -1.43
N GLY A 64 -6.03 -8.38 -2.62
CA GLY A 64 -5.58 -7.25 -3.44
C GLY A 64 -5.78 -5.91 -2.72
N LEU A 65 -6.92 -5.74 -2.06
CA LEU A 65 -7.20 -4.53 -1.25
C LEU A 65 -6.23 -4.41 -0.08
N VAL A 66 -6.06 -5.48 0.71
CA VAL A 66 -5.12 -5.51 1.84
C VAL A 66 -3.69 -5.19 1.39
N PHE A 67 -3.27 -5.69 0.22
CA PHE A 67 -1.97 -5.38 -0.35
C PHE A 67 -1.78 -3.87 -0.61
N VAL A 68 -2.73 -3.23 -1.30
CA VAL A 68 -2.66 -1.78 -1.58
C VAL A 68 -2.69 -0.97 -0.29
N LEU A 69 -3.59 -1.31 0.64
CA LEU A 69 -3.70 -0.63 1.93
C LEU A 69 -2.46 -0.81 2.79
N GLY A 70 -1.85 -2.01 2.79
CA GLY A 70 -0.60 -2.29 3.46
C GLY A 70 0.55 -1.46 2.89
N MET A 71 0.67 -1.38 1.56
CA MET A 71 1.67 -0.55 0.89
C MET A 71 1.46 0.94 1.20
N ALA A 72 0.22 1.43 1.14
CA ALA A 72 -0.13 2.79 1.52
C ALA A 72 0.24 3.09 2.99
N THR A 73 -0.06 2.15 3.90
CA THR A 73 0.28 2.25 5.32
C THR A 73 1.79 2.34 5.51
N ALA A 74 2.54 1.43 4.88
CA ALA A 74 4.00 1.42 4.93
C ALA A 74 4.60 2.71 4.38
N HIS A 75 4.00 3.33 3.35
CA HIS A 75 4.43 4.62 2.85
C HIS A 75 4.19 5.73 3.87
N LEU A 76 2.94 5.83 4.35
CA LEU A 76 2.47 6.93 5.19
C LEU A 76 3.11 6.89 6.58
N ALA A 77 3.44 5.70 7.09
CA ALA A 77 4.16 5.52 8.35
C ALA A 77 5.53 6.23 8.38
N ASN A 78 6.14 6.48 7.22
CA ASN A 78 7.42 7.20 7.13
C ASN A 78 7.28 8.73 7.25
N TYR A 79 6.06 9.28 7.34
CA TYR A 79 5.81 10.71 7.31
C TYR A 79 4.88 11.19 8.44
N PRO A 80 5.02 12.45 8.90
CA PRO A 80 4.09 13.03 9.86
C PRO A 80 2.69 13.22 9.26
N LEU A 81 1.65 13.12 10.09
CA LEU A 81 0.23 13.19 9.72
C LEU A 81 -0.13 14.38 8.82
N ARG A 82 0.50 15.56 9.03
CA ARG A 82 0.25 16.76 8.21
C ARG A 82 0.53 16.55 6.72
N LYS A 83 1.51 15.69 6.39
CA LYS A 83 1.88 15.40 5.00
C LYS A 83 0.97 14.34 4.36
N TRP A 84 0.14 13.64 5.14
CA TRP A 84 -0.74 12.59 4.63
C TRP A 84 -1.83 13.16 3.72
N LEU A 85 -2.28 14.39 3.99
CA LEU A 85 -3.35 15.06 3.25
C LEU A 85 -3.10 15.12 1.73
N TRP A 86 -1.84 15.29 1.33
CA TRP A 86 -1.46 15.31 -0.09
C TRP A 86 -0.78 14.01 -0.57
N ARG A 87 -0.17 13.24 0.34
CA ARG A 87 0.53 12.00 -0.05
C ARG A 87 -0.40 10.82 -0.25
N ALA A 88 -1.47 10.70 0.52
CA ALA A 88 -2.48 9.67 0.32
C ALA A 88 -3.14 9.79 -1.07
N PRO A 89 -3.66 10.96 -1.48
CA PRO A 89 -4.24 11.11 -2.81
C PRO A 89 -3.19 10.94 -3.92
N LEU A 90 -1.97 11.46 -3.74
CA LEU A 90 -0.91 11.26 -4.72
C LEU A 90 -0.50 9.78 -4.88
N PHE A 91 -0.44 9.04 -3.78
CA PHE A 91 -0.18 7.60 -3.81
C PHE A 91 -1.28 6.85 -4.56
N ALA A 92 -2.54 7.18 -4.31
CA ALA A 92 -3.68 6.59 -4.99
C ALA A 92 -3.69 6.90 -6.49
N ALA A 93 -3.45 8.15 -6.86
CA ALA A 93 -3.32 8.59 -8.25
C ALA A 93 -2.18 7.85 -8.99
N CYS A 94 -0.99 7.75 -8.38
CA CYS A 94 0.12 7.00 -8.97
C CYS A 94 -0.18 5.49 -9.07
N THR A 95 -0.87 4.92 -8.08
CA THR A 95 -1.29 3.50 -8.11
C THR A 95 -2.26 3.26 -9.26
N ALA A 96 -3.27 4.13 -9.41
CA ALA A 96 -4.22 4.07 -10.51
C ALA A 96 -3.52 4.23 -11.88
N ALA A 97 -2.54 5.14 -11.98
CA ALA A 97 -1.74 5.28 -13.20
C ALA A 97 -0.98 3.98 -13.55
N GLY A 98 -0.36 3.33 -12.56
CA GLY A 98 0.32 2.04 -12.75
C GLY A 98 -0.64 0.92 -13.18
N GLU A 99 -1.83 0.85 -12.56
CA GLU A 99 -2.88 -0.10 -12.96
C GLU A 99 -3.33 0.12 -14.40
N MET A 100 -3.56 1.38 -14.80
CA MET A 100 -4.10 1.68 -16.11
C MET A 100 -3.07 1.60 -17.23
N ALA A 101 -1.80 1.92 -16.94
CA ALA A 101 -0.70 1.66 -17.85
C ALA A 101 -0.54 0.15 -18.11
N THR A 102 -0.62 -0.66 -17.05
CA THR A 102 -0.59 -2.12 -17.17
C THR A 102 -1.80 -2.65 -17.93
N SER A 103 -2.98 -2.10 -17.66
CA SER A 103 -4.20 -2.43 -18.42
C SER A 103 -4.05 -2.12 -19.91
N LEU A 104 -3.45 -0.98 -20.26
CA LEU A 104 -3.26 -0.59 -21.65
C LEU A 104 -2.32 -1.58 -22.36
N PHE A 105 -1.25 -1.97 -21.69
CA PHE A 105 -0.34 -3.01 -22.17
C PHE A 105 -1.05 -4.35 -22.36
N LEU A 106 -1.87 -4.77 -21.40
CA LEU A 106 -2.65 -6.01 -21.47
C LEU A 106 -3.71 -5.97 -22.58
N ILE A 107 -4.35 -4.82 -22.85
CA ILE A 107 -5.26 -4.62 -23.99
C ILE A 107 -4.48 -4.76 -25.30
N ALA A 108 -3.30 -4.16 -25.42
CA ALA A 108 -2.48 -4.24 -26.61
C ALA A 108 -2.11 -5.69 -26.99
N ILE A 109 -1.90 -6.56 -26.00
CA ILE A 109 -1.67 -8.00 -26.22
C ILE A 109 -2.94 -8.85 -26.16
N SER A 110 -4.14 -8.23 -26.12
CA SER A 110 -5.44 -8.90 -26.04
C SER A 110 -5.59 -9.87 -24.85
N ARG A 111 -4.99 -9.54 -23.71
CA ARG A 111 -5.01 -10.35 -22.47
C ARG A 111 -5.82 -9.71 -21.35
N GLU A 112 -6.26 -8.46 -21.49
CA GLU A 112 -7.04 -7.78 -20.47
C GLU A 112 -8.48 -8.34 -20.38
N PRO A 113 -8.88 -8.95 -19.25
CA PRO A 113 -10.23 -9.44 -19.06
C PRO A 113 -11.18 -8.32 -18.63
N ASN A 114 -12.36 -8.25 -19.26
CA ASN A 114 -13.46 -7.35 -18.92
C ASN A 114 -14.75 -8.17 -18.71
N GLY A 115 -14.93 -8.71 -17.50
CA GLY A 115 -16.06 -9.59 -17.19
C GLY A 115 -15.95 -10.90 -17.97
N THR A 116 -16.93 -11.19 -18.84
CA THR A 116 -16.96 -12.39 -19.70
C THR A 116 -16.26 -12.19 -21.05
N ALA A 117 -15.86 -10.96 -21.38
CA ALA A 117 -15.21 -10.60 -22.64
C ALA A 117 -13.78 -10.06 -22.40
N ARG A 118 -13.07 -9.75 -23.49
CA ARG A 118 -11.78 -9.04 -23.43
C ARG A 118 -12.01 -7.53 -23.59
N ALA A 119 -11.26 -6.72 -22.85
CA ALA A 119 -11.33 -5.28 -22.95
C ALA A 119 -10.78 -4.81 -24.31
N ALA A 120 -11.45 -3.81 -24.90
CA ALA A 120 -10.97 -3.10 -26.07
C ALA A 120 -10.44 -1.70 -25.69
N PHE A 121 -9.73 -1.05 -26.61
CA PHE A 121 -9.17 0.29 -26.36
C PHE A 121 -10.23 1.36 -26.03
N HIS A 122 -11.46 1.21 -26.52
CA HIS A 122 -12.54 2.15 -26.22
C HIS A 122 -13.12 1.98 -24.80
N ASP A 123 -12.92 0.82 -24.16
CA ASP A 123 -13.32 0.59 -22.77
C ASP A 123 -12.33 1.25 -21.78
N TRP A 124 -11.10 1.48 -22.23
CA TRP A 124 -10.00 1.92 -21.38
C TRP A 124 -10.27 3.23 -20.62
N PRO A 125 -10.84 4.30 -21.23
CA PRO A 125 -11.12 5.55 -20.50
C PRO A 125 -12.12 5.35 -19.35
N GLY A 126 -13.19 4.57 -19.57
CA GLY A 126 -14.17 4.26 -18.53
C GLY A 126 -13.57 3.41 -17.40
N MET A 127 -12.77 2.41 -17.77
CA MET A 127 -12.03 1.59 -16.81
C MET A 127 -11.02 2.42 -16.01
N ALA A 128 -10.36 3.38 -16.65
CA ALA A 128 -9.39 4.28 -16.02
C ALA A 128 -10.06 5.15 -14.96
N LEU A 129 -11.17 5.80 -15.31
CA LEU A 129 -11.91 6.65 -14.38
C LEU A 129 -12.45 5.86 -13.20
N ASN A 130 -13.05 4.69 -13.45
CA ASN A 130 -13.56 3.85 -12.38
C ASN A 130 -12.44 3.36 -11.44
N THR A 131 -11.30 2.94 -12.01
CA THR A 131 -10.13 2.52 -11.23
C THR A 131 -9.59 3.68 -10.41
N PHE A 132 -9.44 4.87 -11.02
CA PHE A 132 -8.99 6.07 -10.33
C PHE A 132 -9.88 6.39 -9.13
N TRP A 133 -11.20 6.55 -9.33
CA TRP A 133 -12.13 6.88 -8.25
C TRP A 133 -12.18 5.83 -7.15
N THR A 134 -12.19 4.55 -7.52
CA THR A 134 -12.24 3.46 -6.54
C THR A 134 -10.96 3.42 -5.69
N ARG A 135 -9.79 3.62 -6.30
CA ARG A 135 -8.50 3.64 -5.59
C ARG A 135 -8.34 4.89 -4.74
N GLU A 136 -8.73 6.03 -5.27
CA GLU A 136 -8.73 7.30 -4.57
C GLU A 136 -9.58 7.22 -3.30
N ALA A 137 -10.83 6.76 -3.43
CA ALA A 137 -11.74 6.60 -2.30
C ALA A 137 -11.19 5.61 -1.26
N ALA A 138 -10.69 4.44 -1.69
CA ALA A 138 -10.19 3.41 -0.78
C ALA A 138 -8.96 3.87 0.02
N VAL A 139 -7.96 4.45 -0.65
CA VAL A 139 -6.72 4.89 0.00
C VAL A 139 -6.96 6.10 0.89
N CYS A 140 -7.76 7.07 0.44
CA CYS A 140 -8.08 8.25 1.25
C CYS A 140 -8.91 7.88 2.48
N ALA A 141 -9.93 7.02 2.34
CA ALA A 141 -10.70 6.53 3.48
C ALA A 141 -9.83 5.79 4.50
N TRP A 142 -8.92 4.93 4.01
CA TRP A 142 -7.97 4.23 4.85
C TRP A 142 -6.97 5.16 5.55
N ALA A 143 -6.44 6.16 4.84
CA ALA A 143 -5.54 7.15 5.41
C ALA A 143 -6.22 7.98 6.50
N LEU A 144 -7.50 8.34 6.32
CA LEU A 144 -8.30 9.02 7.35
C LEU A 144 -8.51 8.12 8.58
N LEU A 145 -8.83 6.84 8.38
CA LEU A 145 -8.98 5.87 9.47
C LEU A 145 -7.68 5.73 10.27
N LEU A 146 -6.54 5.56 9.58
CA LEU A 146 -5.24 5.50 10.23
C LEU A 146 -4.90 6.81 10.96
N ALA A 147 -5.20 7.96 10.37
CA ALA A 147 -4.95 9.26 10.99
C ALA A 147 -5.77 9.42 12.28
N LEU A 148 -7.03 8.97 12.28
CA LEU A 148 -7.89 8.94 13.46
C LEU A 148 -7.29 8.06 14.55
N ILE A 149 -6.92 6.82 14.23
CA ILE A 149 -6.33 5.85 15.16
C ILE A 149 -5.04 6.43 15.78
N VAL A 150 -4.11 6.92 14.95
CA VAL A 150 -2.84 7.49 15.41
C VAL A 150 -3.08 8.71 16.31
N THR A 151 -4.07 9.54 15.99
CA THR A 151 -4.43 10.71 16.80
C THR A 151 -4.98 10.30 18.16
N MET A 152 -5.84 9.27 18.22
CA MET A 152 -6.37 8.75 19.49
C MET A 152 -5.26 8.17 20.36
N VAL A 153 -4.39 7.32 19.79
CA VAL A 153 -3.26 6.72 20.53
C VAL A 153 -2.32 7.80 21.06
N ARG A 154 -1.96 8.80 20.25
CA ARG A 154 -1.12 9.92 20.71
C ARG A 154 -1.75 10.69 21.87
N ARG A 155 -3.07 10.93 21.83
CA ARG A 155 -3.78 11.60 22.93
C ARG A 155 -3.73 10.78 24.22
N THR A 156 -3.88 9.45 24.15
CA THR A 156 -3.81 8.59 25.34
C THR A 156 -2.43 8.56 25.99
N ILE A 157 -1.36 8.55 25.19
CA ILE A 157 0.02 8.56 25.69
C ILE A 157 0.34 9.91 26.35
N VAL A 158 0.02 11.01 25.67
CA VAL A 158 0.26 12.36 26.22
C VAL A 158 -0.52 12.58 27.53
N ALA A 159 -1.76 12.08 27.63
CA ALA A 159 -2.54 12.17 28.86
C ALA A 159 -1.89 11.38 30.02
N ALA A 160 -1.32 10.20 29.74
CA ALA A 160 -0.62 9.39 30.73
C ALA A 160 0.68 10.07 31.22
N GLU A 161 1.47 10.65 30.30
CA GLU A 161 2.71 11.37 30.65
C GLU A 161 2.45 12.61 31.50
N LEU A 162 1.36 13.35 31.23
CA LEU A 162 0.98 14.52 32.03
C LEU A 162 0.58 14.15 33.45
N HIS A 163 -0.14 13.03 33.62
CA HIS A 163 -0.50 12.50 34.94
C HIS A 163 0.74 12.13 35.75
N GLU A 164 1.67 11.37 35.16
CA GLU A 164 2.92 10.98 35.83
C GLU A 164 3.76 12.20 36.22
N LYS A 165 3.82 13.23 35.37
CA LYS A 165 4.56 14.45 35.68
C LYS A 165 3.97 15.20 36.87
N HIS A 166 2.64 15.30 36.97
CA HIS A 166 1.98 15.94 38.12
C HIS A 166 2.24 15.19 39.43
N GLU A 167 2.23 13.85 39.42
CA GLU A 167 2.55 13.05 40.60
C GLU A 167 4.00 13.29 41.08
N ARG A 168 4.96 13.37 40.14
CA ARG A 168 6.36 13.67 40.47
C ARG A 168 6.55 15.09 41.04
N GLU A 169 5.85 16.08 40.50
CA GLU A 169 5.89 17.46 41.00
C GLU A 169 5.29 17.57 42.42
N HIS A 170 4.23 16.81 42.71
CA HIS A 170 3.67 16.71 44.07
C HIS A 170 4.62 16.03 45.06
N GLN A 171 5.36 15.01 44.65
CA GLN A 171 6.34 14.33 45.51
C GLN A 171 7.61 15.15 45.76
N ALA A 172 8.04 15.97 44.80
CA ALA A 172 9.23 16.81 44.95
C ALA A 172 8.99 18.12 45.73
N GLY A 173 7.73 18.51 45.94
CA GLY A 173 7.35 19.69 46.72
C GLY A 173 7.12 19.46 48.21
N HIS A 174 7.25 18.21 48.68
CA HIS A 174 7.18 17.79 50.09
C HIS A 174 8.55 17.38 50.60
#